data_AF-A0A382HJV9-F1
#
_entry.id   AF-A0A382HJV9-F1
#
_cell.length_a   1.000
_cell.length_b   1.000
_cell.length_c   1.000
_cell.angle_alpha   90.00
_cell.angle_beta   90.00
_cell.angle_gamma   90.00
#
_symmetry.space_group_name_H-M   'P 1'
#
loop_
_entity.id
_entity.type
_entity.pdbx_description
1 polymer ?
#
loop_
_entity_poly.entity_id
_entity_poly.type
_entity_poly.pdbx_seq_one_letter_code
_entity_poly.pdbx_strand_id
1 'polypeptide(L)'
;EIMGLIVKPFALTMRLAANMTGGHIALLALLSLMAIIGEMFHSAAVGIGVALISVPMSAAISGLEIIIVLVQAYVFTLLTAVFVGMAINVHH
;
A
#
# COMPACT_ATOMS: atom_id res chain seq x y z
N GLU A 1 -3.70 -12.82 25.98
CA GLU A 1 -4.82 -12.23 25.22
C GLU A 1 -4.56 -10.77 24.82
N ILE A 2 -4.22 -9.88 25.77
CA ILE A 2 -3.94 -8.44 25.53
C ILE A 2 -2.86 -8.18 24.47
N MET A 3 -1.75 -8.94 24.49
CA MET A 3 -0.70 -8.84 23.47
C MET A 3 -1.24 -9.08 22.05
N GLY A 4 -2.14 -10.05 21.86
CA GLY A 4 -2.76 -10.33 20.56
C GLY A 4 -3.74 -9.24 20.11
N LEU A 5 -4.33 -8.50 21.05
CA LEU A 5 -5.25 -7.38 20.77
C LEU A 5 -4.51 -6.10 20.35
N ILE A 6 -3.25 -5.92 20.79
CA ILE A 6 -2.37 -4.81 20.36
C ILE A 6 -1.60 -5.16 19.07
N VAL A 7 -1.20 -6.42 18.92
CA VAL A 7 -0.47 -6.87 17.72
C VAL A 7 -1.33 -6.79 16.45
N LYS A 8 -2.65 -7.00 16.53
CA LYS A 8 -3.57 -6.85 15.39
C LYS A 8 -3.60 -5.42 14.79
N PRO A 9 -3.80 -4.34 15.57
CA PRO A 9 -3.73 -2.97 15.07
C PRO A 9 -2.32 -2.57 14.63
N PHE A 10 -1.26 -3.01 15.31
CA PHE A 10 0.12 -2.74 14.88
C PHE A 10 0.44 -3.40 13.52
N ALA A 11 -0.01 -4.64 13.31
CA ALA A 11 0.10 -5.33 12.03
C ALA A 11 -0.65 -4.61 10.90
N LEU A 12 -1.74 -3.90 11.22
CA LEU A 12 -2.47 -3.04 10.30
C LEU A 12 -1.66 -1.80 9.91
N THR A 13 -1.02 -1.13 10.87
CA THR A 13 -0.18 0.06 10.62
C THR A 13 1.02 -0.28 9.75
N MET A 14 1.68 -1.41 10.05
CA MET A 14 2.77 -1.96 9.23
C MET A 14 2.30 -2.28 7.80
N ARG A 15 1.07 -2.79 7.64
CA ARG A 15 0.49 -3.11 6.33
C ARG A 15 0.16 -1.85 5.52
N LEU A 16 -0.35 -0.81 6.17
CA LEU A 16 -0.59 0.49 5.53
C LEU A 16 0.71 1.16 5.09
N ALA A 17 1.74 1.15 5.96
CA ALA A 17 3.05 1.69 5.65
C ALA A 17 3.75 0.91 4.52
N ALA A 18 3.65 -0.42 4.53
CA ALA A 18 4.19 -1.28 3.48
C ALA A 18 3.52 -1.06 2.13
N ASN A 19 2.19 -0.92 2.09
CA ASN A 19 1.45 -0.61 0.86
C ASN A 19 1.81 0.79 0.32
N MET A 20 1.82 1.83 1.17
CA MET A 20 2.23 3.18 0.77
C MET A 20 3.69 3.26 0.28
N THR A 21 4.59 2.48 0.89
CA THR A 21 5.99 2.37 0.46
C THR A 21 6.12 1.53 -0.82
N GLY A 22 5.31 0.47 -0.96
CA GLY A 22 5.27 -0.42 -2.11
C GLY A 22 4.89 0.30 -3.40
N GLY A 23 3.83 1.11 -3.38
CA GLY A 23 3.46 1.95 -4.52
C GLY A 23 4.57 2.95 -4.92
N HIS A 24 5.21 3.58 -3.94
CA HIS A 24 6.34 4.49 -4.20
C HIS A 24 7.56 3.77 -4.77
N ILE A 25 7.89 2.57 -4.25
CA ILE A 25 8.98 1.73 -4.79
C ILE A 25 8.63 1.19 -6.17
N ALA A 26 7.37 0.85 -6.45
CA ALA A 26 6.94 0.39 -7.77
C ALA A 26 7.11 1.49 -8.83
N LEU A 27 6.75 2.74 -8.52
CA LEU A 27 6.98 3.88 -9.41
C LEU A 27 8.47 4.10 -9.66
N LEU A 28 9.31 4.08 -8.62
CA LEU A 28 10.76 4.20 -8.77
C LEU A 28 11.35 3.05 -9.58
N ALA A 29 10.89 1.81 -9.36
CA ALA A 29 11.33 0.63 -10.08
C ALA A 29 10.94 0.69 -11.56
N LEU A 30 9.73 1.15 -11.89
CA LEU A 30 9.28 1.34 -13.27
C LEU A 30 10.06 2.45 -13.97
N LEU A 31 10.31 3.58 -13.30
CA LEU A 31 11.12 4.66 -13.83
C LEU A 31 12.57 4.19 -14.10
N SER A 32 13.14 3.42 -13.17
CA SER A 32 14.47 2.82 -13.32
C SER A 32 14.50 1.78 -14.44
N LEU A 33 13.45 0.98 -14.61
CA LEU A 33 13.35 0.00 -15.68
C LEU A 33 13.27 0.67 -17.06
N MET A 34 12.53 1.79 -17.17
CA MET A 34 12.50 2.60 -18.39
C MET A 34 13.88 3.16 -18.74
N ALA A 35 14.62 3.66 -17.74
CA ALA A 35 15.98 4.17 -17.94
C ALA A 35 16.92 3.07 -18.46
N ILE A 36 16.90 1.89 -17.85
CA ILE A 36 17.74 0.75 -18.25
C ILE A 36 17.38 0.23 -19.64
N ILE A 37 16.09 0.07 -19.96
CA ILE A 37 15.65 -0.38 -21.29
C ILE A 37 15.98 0.66 -22.37
N GLY A 38 15.83 1.95 -22.08
CA GLY A 38 16.21 3.03 -22.98
C GLY A 38 17.70 3.04 -23.30
N GLU A 39 18.54 2.76 -22.31
CA GLU A 39 20.00 2.69 -22.47
C GLU A 39 20.43 1.39 -23.20
N MET A 40 19.79 0.25 -22.90
CA MET A 40 20.16 -1.05 -23.45
C MET A 40 19.72 -1.27 -24.92
N PHE A 41 18.60 -0.67 -25.34
CA PHE A 41 18.08 -0.88 -26.71
C PHE A 41 18.51 0.20 -27.72
N HIS A 42 19.14 1.31 -27.29
CA HIS A 42 19.51 2.46 -28.14
C HIS A 42 18.38 2.96 -29.07
N SER A 43 17.13 2.61 -28.77
CA SER A 43 15.96 2.86 -29.61
C SER A 43 14.82 3.33 -28.73
N ALA A 44 14.60 4.64 -28.73
CA ALA A 44 13.58 5.31 -27.93
C ALA A 44 12.16 4.73 -28.18
N ALA A 45 11.90 4.15 -29.35
CA ALA A 45 10.59 3.62 -29.71
C ALA A 45 10.17 2.41 -28.86
N VAL A 46 11.10 1.51 -28.50
CA VAL A 46 10.79 0.32 -27.69
C VAL A 46 10.58 0.71 -26.23
N GLY A 47 11.38 1.65 -25.72
CA GLY A 47 11.22 2.20 -24.37
C GLY A 47 9.87 2.90 -24.18
N ILE A 48 9.40 3.66 -25.18
CA ILE A 48 8.09 4.34 -25.15
C ILE A 48 6.94 3.32 -25.17
N GLY A 49 7.03 2.25 -25.96
CA GLY A 49 5.99 1.21 -26.02
C GLY A 49 5.79 0.46 -24.70
N VAL A 50 6.89 0.12 -24.03
CA VAL A 50 6.87 -0.53 -22.70
C VAL A 50 6.36 0.45 -21.63
N ALA A 51 6.74 1.72 -21.70
CA ALA A 51 6.26 2.76 -20.79
C ALA A 51 4.75 2.96 -20.88
N LEU A 52 4.19 2.95 -22.10
CA LEU A 52 2.76 3.18 -22.32
C LEU A 52 1.87 2.12 -21.68
N ILE A 53 2.35 0.88 -21.54
CA ILE A 53 1.60 -0.24 -20.94
C ILE A 53 1.83 -0.29 -19.42
N SER A 54 3.07 -0.08 -18.97
CA SER A 54 3.44 -0.22 -17.56
C SER A 54 2.89 0.91 -16.67
N VAL A 55 2.81 2.14 -17.18
CA VAL A 55 2.27 3.30 -16.43
C VAL A 55 0.79 3.12 -16.06
N PRO A 56 -0.14 2.84 -16.99
CA PRO A 56 -1.55 2.65 -16.63
C PRO A 56 -1.78 1.42 -15.77
N MET A 57 -0.99 0.35 -15.94
CA MET A 57 -1.08 -0.83 -15.07
C MET A 57 -0.65 -0.50 -13.64
N SER A 58 0.44 0.25 -13.46
CA SER A 58 0.89 0.73 -12.15
C SER A 58 -0.13 1.67 -11.51
N ALA A 59 -0.73 2.56 -12.29
CA ALA A 59 -1.76 3.47 -11.82
C ALA A 59 -3.01 2.72 -11.36
N ALA A 60 -3.44 1.68 -12.09
CA ALA A 60 -4.56 0.82 -11.71
C ALA A 60 -4.31 0.08 -10.39
N ILE A 61 -3.11 -0.48 -10.20
CA ILE A 61 -2.71 -1.14 -8.95
C ILE A 61 -2.70 -0.13 -7.79
N SER A 62 -2.16 1.07 -8.00
CA SER A 62 -2.16 2.14 -6.99
C SER A 62 -3.58 2.57 -6.60
N GLY A 63 -4.51 2.59 -7.57
CA GLY A 63 -5.93 2.87 -7.31
C GLY A 63 -6.59 1.81 -6.42
N LEU A 64 -6.31 0.52 -6.66
CA LEU A 64 -6.76 -0.57 -5.79
C LEU A 64 -6.17 -0.44 -4.36
N GLU A 65 -4.92 0.00 -4.26
CA GLU A 65 -4.20 0.17 -3.01
C GLU A 65 -4.85 1.23 -2.10
N ILE A 66 -5.34 2.34 -2.68
CA ILE A 66 -6.09 3.39 -1.96
C ILE A 66 -7.36 2.83 -1.31
N ILE A 67 -8.07 1.94 -1.99
CA ILE A 67 -9.29 1.31 -1.44
C ILE A 67 -8.94 0.42 -0.25
N ILE A 68 -7.88 -0.39 -0.39
CA ILE A 68 -7.39 -1.26 0.69
C ILE A 68 -7.01 -0.43 1.91
N VAL A 69 -6.32 0.70 1.71
CA VAL A 69 -5.94 1.66 2.76
C VAL A 69 -7.15 2.18 3.54
N LEU A 70 -8.20 2.60 2.84
CA LEU A 70 -9.43 3.12 3.47
C LEU A 70 -10.13 2.06 4.33
N VAL A 71 -10.26 0.83 3.80
CA VAL A 71 -10.84 -0.29 4.54
C VAL A 71 -10.00 -0.61 5.78
N GLN A 72 -8.68 -0.52 5.67
CA GLN A 72 -7.78 -0.82 6.78
C GLN A 72 -7.87 0.22 7.90
N ALA A 73 -7.96 1.51 7.57
CA ALA A 73 -8.18 2.59 8.55
C ALA A 73 -9.53 2.46 9.26
N TYR A 74 -10.58 2.06 8.52
CA TYR A 74 -11.91 1.79 9.08
C TYR A 74 -11.86 0.64 10.10
N VAL A 75 -11.27 -0.50 9.74
CA VAL A 75 -11.14 -1.66 10.64
C VAL A 75 -10.35 -1.32 11.89
N PHE A 76 -9.27 -0.52 11.77
CA PHE A 76 -8.50 -0.06 12.93
C PHE A 76 -9.35 0.77 13.90
N THR A 77 -10.13 1.72 13.37
CA THR A 77 -10.98 2.61 14.18
C THR A 77 -12.09 1.82 14.86
N LEU A 78 -12.71 0.88 14.15
CA LEU A 78 -13.74 0.00 14.68
C LEU A 78 -13.22 -0.89 15.82
N LEU A 79 -12.05 -1.51 15.65
CA LEU A 79 -11.43 -2.31 16.72
C LEU A 79 -11.05 -1.46 17.93
N THR A 80 -10.53 -0.24 17.70
CA THR A 80 -10.19 0.70 18.77
C THR A 80 -11.44 1.11 19.55
N ALA A 81 -12.54 1.43 18.86
CA ALA A 81 -13.82 1.75 19.49
C ALA A 81 -14.37 0.59 20.31
N VAL A 82 -14.26 -0.65 19.82
CA VAL A 82 -14.66 -1.86 20.56
C VAL A 82 -13.80 -2.06 21.81
N PHE A 83 -12.48 -1.86 21.74
CA PHE A 83 -11.61 -1.96 22.92
C PHE A 83 -11.90 -0.89 23.96
N VAL A 84 -12.10 0.35 23.53
CA VAL A 84 -12.48 1.45 24.42
C VAL A 84 -13.85 1.17 25.06
N GLY A 85 -14.82 0.68 24.27
CA GLY A 85 -16.14 0.30 24.78
C GLY A 85 -16.09 -0.84 25.81
N MET A 86 -15.28 -1.87 25.59
CA MET A 86 -15.08 -2.96 26.56
C MET A 86 -14.36 -2.46 27.82
N ALA A 87 -13.37 -1.57 27.70
CA ALA A 87 -12.67 -0.99 28.85
C ALA A 87 -13.57 -0.08 29.71
N ILE A 88 -14.52 0.63 29.10
CA ILE A 88 -15.49 1.47 29.82
C ILE A 88 -16.52 0.61 30.57
N ASN A 89 -16.97 -0.51 29.99
CA ASN A 89 -17.97 -1.39 30.63
C ASN A 89 -17.40 -2.28 31.74
N VAL A 90 -16.08 -2.44 31.85
CA VAL A 90 -15.47 -3.28 32.90
C VAL A 90 -15.41 -2.61 34.28
N HIS A 91 -15.79 -1.32 34.36
CA HIS A 91 -15.76 -0.52 35.58
C HIS A 91 -17.18 -0.22 36.11
N HIS A 92 -18.08 -1.20 36.04
CA HIS A 92 -19.26 -1.31 36.91
C HIS A 92 -19.37 -2.74 37.46
#